data_AF-A0A7M2Y941-F1
#
_entry.id   AF-A0A7M2Y941-F1
#
_cell.length_a   1.000
_cell.length_b   1.000
_cell.length_c   1.000
_cell.angle_alpha   90.00
_cell.angle_beta   90.00
_cell.angle_gamma   90.00
#
_symmetry.space_group_name_H-M   'P 1'
#
loop_
_entity.id
_entity.type
_entity.pdbx_description
1 polymer ?
#
loop_
_entity_poly.entity_id
_entity_poly.type
_entity_poly.pdbx_seq_one_letter_code
_entity_poly.pdbx_strand_id
1 'polypeptide(L)'
;MYTFSPSFSRFIVQREADNDSKEYICEILKLLDDNFELNFLNSILKRYSIQKIEDIKLESLDLLISYANFILRDNLISKNEIQDFSILKRVFRIKEGDFIKFKRFEVNEIVKKEFIRIYSDNFIDENEQLLNLNLQSLFDLSYDEFEHIKKDEVIFSMRQGADPKDLDIAKIPVEFKS
;
A
#
# COMPACT_ATOMS: atom_id res chain seq x y z
N MET A 1 -5.53 5.44 -22.87
CA MET A 1 -6.30 5.51 -21.61
C MET A 1 -5.83 4.34 -20.77
N TYR A 2 -5.57 4.53 -19.48
CA TYR A 2 -5.19 3.42 -18.62
C TYR A 2 -6.43 2.59 -18.29
N THR A 3 -6.27 1.27 -18.20
CA THR A 3 -7.32 0.34 -17.78
C THR A 3 -6.84 -0.32 -16.49
N PHE A 4 -7.66 -0.23 -15.45
CA PHE A 4 -7.34 -0.82 -14.16
C PHE A 4 -7.34 -2.35 -14.22
N SER A 5 -6.59 -2.98 -13.31
CA SER A 5 -6.47 -4.43 -13.28
C SER A 5 -7.76 -5.12 -12.79
N PRO A 6 -7.95 -6.43 -13.07
CA PRO A 6 -9.04 -7.20 -12.48
C PRO A 6 -9.03 -7.22 -10.95
N SER A 7 -7.88 -7.02 -10.30
CA SER A 7 -7.80 -6.87 -8.85
C SER A 7 -8.51 -5.60 -8.37
N PHE A 8 -8.40 -4.51 -9.11
CA PHE A 8 -9.12 -3.28 -8.80
C PHE A 8 -10.63 -3.42 -8.95
N SER A 9 -11.12 -4.02 -10.03
CA SER A 9 -12.57 -4.25 -10.20
C SER A 9 -13.13 -5.17 -9.10
N ARG A 10 -12.39 -6.23 -8.72
CA ARG A 10 -12.77 -7.09 -7.58
C ARG A 10 -12.79 -6.33 -6.25
N PHE A 11 -11.83 -5.43 -6.04
CA PHE A 11 -11.79 -4.57 -4.86
C PHE A 11 -13.03 -3.67 -4.75
N ILE A 12 -13.47 -3.07 -5.86
CA ILE A 12 -14.69 -2.25 -5.89
C ILE A 12 -15.90 -3.09 -5.49
N VAL A 13 -16.11 -4.25 -6.12
CA VAL A 13 -17.24 -5.13 -5.83
C VAL A 13 -17.27 -5.55 -4.36
N GLN A 14 -16.12 -5.90 -3.77
CA GLN A 14 -16.04 -6.22 -2.36
C GLN A 14 -16.43 -5.02 -1.48
N ARG A 15 -15.91 -3.84 -1.79
CA ARG A 15 -16.15 -2.63 -1.00
C ARG A 15 -17.62 -2.19 -1.01
N GLU A 16 -18.33 -2.41 -2.10
CA GLU A 16 -19.78 -2.17 -2.18
C GLU A 16 -20.57 -3.11 -1.28
N ALA A 17 -20.15 -4.38 -1.19
CA ALA A 17 -20.80 -5.34 -0.31
C ALA A 17 -20.63 -4.99 1.18
N ASP A 18 -19.49 -4.38 1.53
CA ASP A 18 -19.15 -4.02 2.91
C ASP A 18 -19.91 -2.76 3.42
N ASN A 19 -20.62 -2.01 2.55
CA ASN A 19 -21.44 -0.82 2.87
C ASN A 19 -20.76 0.29 3.70
N ASP A 20 -19.45 0.23 3.90
CA ASP A 20 -18.71 1.12 4.82
C ASP A 20 -18.07 2.33 4.10
N SER A 21 -18.54 2.63 2.89
CA SER A 21 -17.92 3.64 2.03
C SER A 21 -18.86 4.78 1.68
N LYS A 22 -18.33 5.99 1.75
CA LYS A 22 -19.03 7.19 1.30
C LYS A 22 -19.37 7.05 -0.18
N GLU A 23 -20.63 7.31 -0.54
CA GLU A 23 -21.16 7.12 -1.90
C GLU A 23 -20.30 7.77 -2.98
N TYR A 24 -19.77 8.97 -2.73
CA TYR A 24 -18.91 9.66 -3.67
C TYR A 24 -17.59 8.94 -3.97
N ILE A 25 -17.01 8.22 -2.99
CA ILE A 25 -15.81 7.41 -3.23
C ILE A 25 -16.16 6.26 -4.16
N CYS A 26 -17.28 5.57 -3.92
CA CYS A 26 -17.74 4.48 -4.78
C CYS A 26 -18.02 4.96 -6.21
N GLU A 27 -18.67 6.13 -6.38
CA GLU A 27 -18.87 6.72 -7.71
C GLU A 27 -17.54 7.06 -8.41
N ILE A 28 -16.56 7.61 -7.69
CA ILE A 28 -15.24 7.90 -8.26
C ILE A 28 -14.52 6.60 -8.67
N LEU A 29 -14.58 5.56 -7.84
CA LEU A 29 -13.96 4.26 -8.14
C LEU A 29 -14.58 3.60 -9.38
N LYS A 30 -15.90 3.60 -9.50
CA LYS A 30 -16.58 3.09 -10.70
C LYS A 30 -16.21 3.86 -11.95
N LEU A 31 -16.17 5.19 -11.86
CA LEU A 31 -15.73 6.02 -12.97
C LEU A 31 -14.29 5.70 -13.41
N LEU A 32 -13.42 5.30 -12.46
CA LEU A 32 -12.05 4.91 -12.73
C LEU A 32 -11.93 3.51 -13.35
N ASP A 33 -12.77 2.55 -12.93
CA ASP A 33 -12.84 1.20 -13.49
C ASP A 33 -13.41 1.21 -14.93
N ASP A 34 -14.30 2.17 -15.20
CA ASP A 34 -14.84 2.47 -16.52
C ASP A 34 -13.90 3.37 -17.35
N ASN A 35 -14.43 3.93 -18.44
CA ASN A 35 -13.73 4.88 -19.29
C ASN A 35 -13.56 6.25 -18.59
N PHE A 36 -12.49 6.42 -17.83
CA PHE A 36 -12.22 7.64 -17.07
C PHE A 36 -12.12 8.91 -17.93
N GLU A 37 -13.01 9.88 -17.68
CA GLU A 37 -12.87 11.25 -18.15
C GLU A 37 -12.94 12.26 -16.99
N LEU A 38 -12.03 13.24 -16.99
CA LEU A 38 -11.93 14.28 -15.95
C LEU A 38 -13.22 15.10 -15.76
N ASN A 39 -14.04 15.25 -16.80
CA ASN A 39 -15.29 15.98 -16.73
C ASN A 39 -16.32 15.31 -15.81
N PHE A 40 -16.34 13.97 -15.80
CA PHE A 40 -17.21 13.20 -14.92
C PHE A 40 -16.74 13.24 -13.46
N LEU A 41 -15.43 13.27 -13.22
CA LEU A 41 -14.91 13.45 -11.86
C LEU A 41 -15.39 14.78 -11.27
N ASN A 42 -15.27 15.87 -12.04
CA ASN A 42 -15.74 17.19 -11.59
C ASN A 42 -17.25 17.25 -11.34
N SER A 43 -18.06 16.48 -12.08
CA SER A 43 -19.51 16.44 -11.87
C SER A 43 -19.87 15.70 -10.58
N ILE A 44 -19.16 14.61 -10.25
CA ILE A 44 -19.30 13.90 -8.97
C ILE A 44 -18.93 14.85 -7.83
N LEU A 45 -17.76 15.50 -7.87
CA LEU A 45 -17.33 16.40 -6.79
C LEU A 45 -18.35 17.52 -6.53
N LYS A 46 -18.86 18.16 -7.60
CA LYS A 46 -19.90 19.19 -7.49
C LYS A 46 -21.20 18.67 -6.87
N ARG A 47 -21.65 17.47 -7.24
CA ARG A 47 -22.88 16.87 -6.71
C ARG A 47 -22.82 16.69 -5.19
N TYR A 48 -21.65 16.30 -4.68
CA TYR A 48 -21.41 16.10 -3.26
C TYR A 48 -20.88 17.35 -2.54
N SER A 49 -20.95 18.53 -3.16
CA SER A 49 -20.45 19.80 -2.60
C SER A 49 -18.97 19.78 -2.20
N ILE A 50 -18.17 18.94 -2.87
CA ILE A 50 -16.71 18.89 -2.72
C ILE A 50 -16.10 19.90 -3.70
N GLN A 51 -15.32 20.86 -3.19
CA GLN A 51 -14.75 21.91 -4.03
C GLN A 51 -13.54 21.41 -4.80
N LYS A 52 -12.71 20.59 -4.15
CA LYS A 52 -11.46 20.06 -4.68
C LYS A 52 -11.26 18.61 -4.27
N ILE A 53 -10.59 17.82 -5.11
CA ILE A 53 -10.30 16.41 -4.80
C ILE A 53 -9.44 16.27 -3.53
N GLU A 54 -8.62 17.27 -3.22
CA GLU A 54 -7.83 17.31 -1.99
C GLU A 54 -8.66 17.42 -0.71
N ASP A 55 -9.90 17.90 -0.79
CA ASP A 55 -10.79 18.03 0.37
C ASP A 55 -11.16 16.65 0.95
N ILE A 56 -11.05 15.59 0.15
CA ILE A 56 -11.32 14.20 0.55
C ILE A 56 -10.04 13.37 0.74
N LYS A 57 -8.88 14.03 0.91
CA LYS A 57 -7.57 13.37 0.95
C LYS A 57 -7.48 12.30 2.04
N LEU A 58 -8.01 12.56 3.24
CA LEU A 58 -7.89 11.60 4.34
C LEU A 58 -8.67 10.31 4.03
N GLU A 59 -9.86 10.46 3.48
CA GLU A 59 -10.69 9.34 3.02
C GLU A 59 -10.04 8.61 1.84
N SER A 60 -9.38 9.33 0.94
CA SER A 60 -8.60 8.72 -0.14
C SER A 60 -7.41 7.93 0.39
N LEU A 61 -6.72 8.40 1.42
CA LEU A 61 -5.64 7.64 2.05
C LEU A 61 -6.19 6.34 2.68
N ASP A 62 -7.33 6.41 3.38
CA ASP A 62 -8.01 5.23 3.94
C ASP A 62 -8.43 4.22 2.86
N LEU A 63 -8.90 4.73 1.72
CA LEU A 63 -9.20 3.93 0.55
C LEU A 63 -7.96 3.21 0.01
N LEU A 64 -6.84 3.92 -0.15
CA LEU A 64 -5.60 3.31 -0.64
C LEU A 64 -5.03 2.29 0.36
N ILE A 65 -5.12 2.54 1.67
CA ILE A 65 -4.75 1.56 2.72
C ILE A 65 -5.63 0.32 2.62
N SER A 66 -6.94 0.49 2.39
CA SER A 66 -7.86 -0.63 2.17
C SER A 66 -7.48 -1.43 0.92
N TYR A 67 -7.11 -0.74 -0.15
CA TYR A 67 -6.70 -1.38 -1.41
C TYR A 67 -5.35 -2.11 -1.26
N ALA A 68 -4.37 -1.53 -0.55
CA ALA A 68 -3.12 -2.20 -0.22
C ALA A 68 -3.36 -3.51 0.55
N ASN A 69 -4.22 -3.46 1.58
CA ASN A 69 -4.62 -4.67 2.31
C ASN A 69 -5.33 -5.70 1.43
N PHE A 70 -6.05 -5.27 0.40
CA PHE A 70 -6.74 -6.15 -0.53
C PHE A 70 -5.75 -6.88 -1.45
N ILE A 71 -4.83 -6.14 -2.08
CA ILE A 71 -3.85 -6.71 -3.02
C ILE A 71 -2.83 -7.60 -2.31
N LEU A 72 -2.49 -7.31 -1.05
CA LEU A 72 -1.54 -8.11 -0.26
C LEU A 72 -2.10 -9.45 0.25
N ARG A 73 -3.37 -9.78 -0.02
CA ARG A 73 -3.99 -11.02 0.49
C ARG A 73 -3.38 -12.30 -0.07
N ASP A 74 -2.84 -12.25 -1.28
CA ASP A 74 -2.16 -13.37 -1.92
C ASP A 74 -0.63 -13.34 -1.70
N ASN A 75 -0.15 -12.44 -0.82
CA ASN A 75 1.24 -12.28 -0.45
C ASN A 75 2.14 -11.78 -1.60
N LEU A 76 1.56 -11.30 -2.69
CA LEU A 76 2.29 -10.78 -3.84
C LEU A 76 1.72 -9.40 -4.22
N ILE A 77 2.53 -8.62 -4.94
CA ILE A 77 2.04 -7.40 -5.58
C ILE A 77 2.47 -7.46 -7.04
N SER A 78 1.49 -7.56 -7.94
CA SER A 78 1.75 -7.53 -9.37
C SER A 78 2.09 -6.12 -9.86
N LYS A 79 2.78 -6.04 -11.01
CA LYS A 79 3.08 -4.76 -11.66
C LYS A 79 1.83 -3.93 -11.95
N ASN A 80 0.73 -4.60 -12.29
CA ASN A 80 -0.54 -3.93 -12.58
C ASN A 80 -1.15 -3.32 -11.31
N GLU A 81 -1.05 -4.01 -10.16
CA GLU A 81 -1.55 -3.47 -8.87
C GLU A 81 -0.72 -2.29 -8.38
N ILE A 82 0.60 -2.30 -8.59
CA ILE A 82 1.47 -1.14 -8.34
C ILE A 82 1.03 0.04 -9.21
N GLN A 83 0.74 -0.23 -10.49
CA GLN A 83 0.33 0.81 -11.43
C GLN A 83 -1.05 1.38 -11.08
N ASP A 84 -2.01 0.52 -10.73
CA ASP A 84 -3.33 0.91 -10.21
C ASP A 84 -3.16 1.82 -9.00
N PHE A 85 -2.37 1.40 -8.01
CA PHE A 85 -2.11 2.17 -6.80
C PHE A 85 -1.50 3.54 -7.10
N SER A 86 -0.50 3.59 -7.98
CA SER A 86 0.17 4.83 -8.41
C SER A 86 -0.80 5.79 -9.11
N ILE A 87 -1.70 5.27 -9.94
CA ILE A 87 -2.71 6.08 -10.62
C ILE A 87 -3.74 6.61 -9.62
N LEU A 88 -4.16 5.79 -8.64
CA LEU A 88 -5.02 6.26 -7.56
C LEU A 88 -4.36 7.39 -6.76
N LYS A 89 -3.07 7.27 -6.39
CA LYS A 89 -2.31 8.36 -5.74
C LYS A 89 -2.41 9.65 -6.56
N ARG A 90 -2.21 9.55 -7.88
CA ARG A 90 -2.26 10.70 -8.80
C ARG A 90 -3.67 11.31 -8.90
N VAL A 91 -4.71 10.48 -9.04
CA VAL A 91 -6.11 10.95 -9.13
C VAL A 91 -6.51 11.71 -7.87
N PHE A 92 -6.20 11.15 -6.70
CA PHE A 92 -6.53 11.75 -5.41
C PHE A 92 -5.53 12.81 -4.93
N ARG A 93 -4.51 13.13 -5.76
CA ARG A 93 -3.45 14.10 -5.44
C ARG A 93 -2.76 13.83 -4.11
N ILE A 94 -2.54 12.55 -3.83
CA ILE A 94 -1.72 12.06 -2.72
C ILE A 94 -0.26 12.25 -3.12
N LYS A 95 0.49 12.93 -2.25
CA LYS A 95 1.90 13.23 -2.45
C LYS A 95 2.76 12.28 -1.64
N GLU A 96 4.02 12.16 -2.05
CA GLU A 96 5.05 11.51 -1.24
C GLU A 96 5.04 12.06 0.19
N GLY A 97 5.12 11.14 1.16
CA GLY A 97 5.04 11.45 2.59
C GLY A 97 3.64 11.70 3.16
N ASP A 98 2.57 11.80 2.35
CA ASP A 98 1.21 11.97 2.89
C ASP A 98 0.79 10.73 3.73
N PHE A 99 1.14 9.52 3.30
CA PHE A 99 0.90 8.29 4.05
C PHE A 99 1.56 8.33 5.44
N ILE A 100 2.86 8.62 5.49
CA ILE A 100 3.60 8.73 6.74
C ILE A 100 3.11 9.90 7.61
N LYS A 101 2.66 10.99 7.01
CA LYS A 101 2.18 12.16 7.75
C LYS A 101 0.83 11.92 8.41
N PHE A 102 -0.09 11.25 7.73
CA PHE A 102 -1.49 11.16 8.15
C PHE A 102 -1.92 9.75 8.60
N LYS A 103 -1.20 8.71 8.19
CA LYS A 103 -1.56 7.30 8.36
C LYS A 103 -0.36 6.42 8.73
N ARG A 104 0.60 6.97 9.49
CA ARG A 104 1.83 6.26 9.90
C ARG A 104 1.52 4.93 10.57
N PHE A 105 0.54 4.93 11.47
CA PHE A 105 0.20 3.74 12.24
C PHE A 105 -0.29 2.62 11.33
N GLU A 106 -1.25 2.92 10.46
CA GLU A 106 -1.85 1.96 9.53
C GLU A 106 -0.83 1.42 8.53
N VAL A 107 0.05 2.27 8.00
CA VAL A 107 1.15 1.86 7.12
C VAL A 107 2.11 0.93 7.85
N ASN A 108 2.51 1.28 9.07
CA ASN A 108 3.39 0.44 9.87
C ASN A 108 2.76 -0.92 10.16
N GLU A 109 1.46 -0.98 10.48
CA GLU A 109 0.78 -2.25 10.74
C GLU A 109 0.73 -3.15 9.50
N ILE A 110 0.44 -2.61 8.33
CA ILE A 110 0.47 -3.36 7.07
C ILE A 110 1.87 -3.92 6.83
N VAL A 111 2.89 -3.05 6.87
CA VAL A 111 4.26 -3.44 6.56
C VAL A 111 4.80 -4.45 7.58
N LYS A 112 4.52 -4.26 8.87
CA LYS A 112 4.90 -5.22 9.93
C LYS A 112 4.26 -6.59 9.72
N LYS A 113 2.97 -6.63 9.39
CA LYS A 113 2.27 -7.89 9.12
C LYS A 113 2.96 -8.67 7.99
N GLU A 114 3.37 -7.98 6.93
CA GLU A 114 4.08 -8.61 5.83
C GLU A 114 5.49 -9.07 6.24
N PHE A 115 6.22 -8.29 7.06
CA PHE A 115 7.50 -8.72 7.60
C PHE A 115 7.41 -9.97 8.48
N ILE A 116 6.41 -10.07 9.37
CA ILE A 116 6.21 -11.28 10.17
C ILE A 116 6.13 -12.52 9.27
N ARG A 117 5.52 -12.41 8.07
CA ARG A 117 5.46 -13.50 7.10
C ARG A 117 6.81 -13.71 6.40
N ILE A 118 7.39 -12.66 5.83
CA ILE A 118 8.64 -12.71 5.06
C ILE A 118 9.80 -13.28 5.87
N TYR A 119 9.84 -13.00 7.17
CA TYR A 119 10.93 -13.42 8.05
C TYR A 119 10.65 -14.74 8.78
N SER A 120 9.50 -15.39 8.51
CA SER A 120 9.02 -16.53 9.30
C SER A 120 9.81 -17.83 9.10
N ASP A 121 10.40 -18.04 7.92
CA ASP A 121 11.20 -19.21 7.58
C ASP A 121 12.71 -18.94 7.65
N ASN A 122 13.10 -17.75 8.11
CA ASN A 122 14.47 -17.28 8.28
C ASN A 122 15.27 -17.16 6.97
N PHE A 123 14.62 -17.13 5.81
CA PHE A 123 15.27 -17.02 4.51
C PHE A 123 14.42 -16.18 3.55
N ILE A 124 14.98 -15.11 2.98
CA ILE A 124 14.25 -14.25 2.04
C ILE A 124 14.53 -14.67 0.61
N ASP A 125 13.49 -15.13 -0.08
CA ASP A 125 13.57 -15.49 -1.49
C ASP A 125 13.45 -14.28 -2.45
N GLU A 126 13.59 -14.52 -3.77
CA GLU A 126 13.49 -13.44 -4.77
C GLU A 126 12.11 -12.77 -4.83
N ASN A 127 11.03 -13.50 -4.55
CA ASN A 127 9.67 -12.96 -4.54
C ASN A 127 9.46 -12.05 -3.32
N GLU A 128 10.02 -12.43 -2.18
CA GLU A 128 9.96 -11.67 -0.94
C GLU A 128 10.84 -10.42 -0.99
N GLN A 129 12.02 -10.50 -1.62
CA GLN A 129 12.83 -9.32 -1.95
C GLN A 129 12.05 -8.36 -2.85
N LEU A 130 11.39 -8.87 -3.89
CA LEU A 130 10.56 -8.04 -4.77
C LEU A 130 9.38 -7.43 -4.01
N LEU A 131 8.76 -8.19 -3.12
CA LEU A 131 7.68 -7.71 -2.26
C LEU A 131 8.16 -6.59 -1.33
N ASN A 132 9.34 -6.71 -0.72
CA ASN A 132 9.94 -5.64 0.11
C ASN A 132 10.07 -4.33 -0.67
N LEU A 133 10.64 -4.41 -1.89
CA LEU A 133 10.78 -3.24 -2.77
C LEU A 133 9.41 -2.63 -3.14
N ASN A 134 8.42 -3.48 -3.40
CA ASN A 134 7.07 -3.03 -3.74
C ASN A 134 6.38 -2.38 -2.54
N LEU A 135 6.48 -2.94 -1.33
CA LEU A 135 5.94 -2.37 -0.10
C LEU A 135 6.54 -1.00 0.19
N GLN A 136 7.86 -0.87 0.05
CA GLN A 136 8.55 0.40 0.20
C GLN A 136 8.02 1.45 -0.80
N SER A 137 7.85 1.04 -2.07
CA SER A 137 7.39 1.90 -3.16
C SER A 137 5.92 2.31 -3.04
N LEU A 138 5.03 1.41 -2.61
CA LEU A 138 3.59 1.70 -2.48
C LEU A 138 3.36 2.90 -1.55
N PHE A 139 3.99 2.89 -0.39
CA PHE A 139 3.80 3.88 0.67
C PHE A 139 4.83 5.01 0.65
N ASP A 140 5.70 5.05 -0.36
CA ASP A 140 6.79 6.03 -0.50
C ASP A 140 7.67 6.11 0.76
N LEU A 141 8.03 4.94 1.32
CA LEU A 141 8.83 4.86 2.54
C LEU A 141 10.29 5.16 2.25
N SER A 142 10.87 6.06 3.03
CA SER A 142 12.32 6.23 2.99
C SER A 142 13.03 4.96 3.43
N TYR A 143 14.27 4.80 2.99
CA TYR A 143 15.10 3.65 3.36
C TYR A 143 15.19 3.48 4.89
N ASP A 144 15.44 4.58 5.61
CA ASP A 144 15.56 4.56 7.07
C ASP A 144 14.24 4.18 7.78
N GLU A 145 13.10 4.63 7.25
CA GLU A 145 11.79 4.26 7.79
C GLU A 145 11.51 2.78 7.59
N PHE A 146 11.82 2.24 6.41
CA PHE A 146 11.62 0.82 6.10
C PHE A 146 12.50 -0.09 6.96
N GLU A 147 13.79 0.24 7.10
CA GLU A 147 14.73 -0.46 7.99
C GLU A 147 14.30 -0.39 9.46
N HIS A 148 13.73 0.74 9.88
CA HIS A 148 13.23 0.88 11.25
C HIS A 148 12.05 -0.05 11.52
N ILE A 149 11.12 -0.20 10.57
CA ILE A 149 9.94 -1.06 10.73
C ILE A 149 10.35 -2.54 10.76
N LYS A 150 11.33 -2.97 9.96
CA LYS A 150 11.75 -4.38 9.88
C LYS A 150 12.63 -4.86 11.03
N LYS A 151 13.19 -3.91 11.81
CA LYS A 151 14.25 -4.18 12.79
C LYS A 151 13.90 -5.32 13.77
N ASP A 152 12.68 -5.29 14.31
CA ASP A 152 12.26 -6.26 15.34
C ASP A 152 12.19 -7.69 14.78
N GLU A 153 11.65 -7.85 13.57
CA GLU A 153 11.53 -9.15 12.89
C GLU A 153 12.91 -9.69 12.48
N VAL A 154 13.80 -8.85 11.96
CA VAL A 154 15.19 -9.22 11.67
C VAL A 154 15.89 -9.76 12.93
N ILE A 155 15.79 -9.03 14.05
CA ILE A 155 16.39 -9.47 15.32
C ILE A 155 15.80 -10.80 15.75
N PHE A 156 14.49 -10.98 15.60
CA PHE A 156 13.81 -12.22 15.95
C PHE A 156 14.29 -13.41 15.12
N SER A 157 14.36 -13.28 13.78
CA SER A 157 14.88 -14.34 12.90
C SER A 157 16.34 -14.68 13.20
N MET A 158 17.18 -13.67 13.43
CA MET A 158 18.58 -13.89 13.82
C MET A 158 18.71 -14.62 15.17
N ARG A 159 17.83 -14.36 16.15
CA ARG A 159 17.79 -15.13 17.41
C ARG A 159 17.40 -16.60 17.19
N GLN A 160 16.67 -16.89 16.12
CA GLN A 160 16.30 -18.26 15.73
C GLN A 160 17.38 -18.96 14.89
N GLY A 161 18.49 -18.29 14.58
CA GLY A 161 19.63 -18.87 13.86
C GLY A 161 19.67 -18.56 12.37
N ALA A 162 18.88 -17.59 11.89
CA ALA A 162 19.00 -17.09 10.52
C ALA A 162 20.41 -16.56 10.22
N ASP A 163 20.95 -16.86 9.03
CA ASP A 163 22.17 -16.21 8.54
C ASP A 163 21.84 -14.76 8.14
N PRO A 164 22.56 -13.74 8.66
CA PRO A 164 22.37 -12.35 8.23
C PRO A 164 22.38 -12.13 6.71
N LYS A 165 23.10 -12.96 5.96
CA LYS A 165 23.18 -12.87 4.49
C LYS A 165 21.89 -13.24 3.77
N ASP A 166 21.03 -14.01 4.43
CA ASP A 166 19.79 -14.51 3.87
C ASP A 166 18.58 -13.62 4.20
N LEU A 167 18.79 -12.52 4.93
CA LEU A 167 17.72 -11.68 5.50
C LEU A 167 17.52 -10.32 4.82
N ASP A 168 18.13 -10.07 3.66
CA ASP A 168 18.01 -8.79 2.91
C ASP A 168 18.17 -7.54 3.82
N ILE A 169 19.21 -7.55 4.65
CA ILE A 169 19.52 -6.47 5.59
C ILE A 169 20.79 -5.72 5.17
N ALA A 170 20.79 -4.39 5.28
CA ALA A 170 22.01 -3.64 5.00
C ALA A 170 22.99 -3.61 6.17
N LYS A 171 22.49 -3.80 7.39
CA LYS A 171 23.31 -3.75 8.60
C LYS A 171 22.87 -4.83 9.58
N ILE A 172 23.84 -5.60 10.04
CA ILE A 172 23.67 -6.50 11.19
C ILE A 172 23.25 -5.65 12.40
N PRO A 173 22.19 -6.02 13.14
CA PRO A 173 21.79 -5.32 14.35
C PRO A 173 22.93 -5.27 15.38
N VAL A 174 23.01 -4.20 16.17
CA VAL A 174 24.14 -3.95 17.10
C VAL A 174 24.32 -5.09 18.09
N GLU A 175 23.22 -5.74 18.47
CA GLU A 175 23.16 -6.88 19.39
C GLU A 175 23.90 -8.12 18.87
N PHE A 176 24.19 -8.19 17.57
CA PHE A 176 24.87 -9.30 16.91
C PHE A 176 26.21 -8.88 16.27
N LYS A 177 26.65 -7.64 16.48
CA LYS A 177 27.99 -7.20 16.07
C LYS A 177 29.00 -7.71 17.10
N SER A 178 29.85 -8.63 16.68
CA SER A 178 31.02 -9.11 17.45
C SER A 178 32.11 -8.04 17.55
#